data_AF-A0A7M3VGG3-F1
#
_entry.id   AF-A0A7M3VGG3-F1
#
_cell.length_a   1.000
_cell.length_b   1.000
_cell.length_c   1.000
_cell.angle_alpha   90.00
_cell.angle_beta   90.00
_cell.angle_gamma   90.00
#
_symmetry.space_group_name_H-M   'P 1'
#
loop_
_entity.id
_entity.type
_entity.pdbx_description
1 polymer ?
#
loop_
_entity_poly.entity_id
_entity_poly.type
_entity_poly.pdbx_seq_one_letter_code
_entity_poly.pdbx_strand_id
1 'polypeptide(L)'
;MGERPRNWRKITILGASLGAAVLFFIAGIIFWGGFNTVMEATNSYTFCTTSCHEMNWVHEEYQERPHYQNATGVGAICSDCHVPDAWGPKMIRKIQASREVWHWMLGSIDTEEEFEAKRLHLAENVWRSMLRTDSRECRNCHDWSAMDLEQQAARASREHARAFEQGMTCIECHQGIAHQLPEAWDESPVWAGRFDVVEVAEEAEATEVPLESEDLGEAATVDENLAASLDWESVPATDLTLFLPGQASIEWIQDGSEHGGGRAVKFGDRCIWCHQGEEADIGALAVAGEKIETFDLGDKRGHVPMSVKAAFDDEYLYMQFQWQEGEHAPLPFVDGGMMDPNNPFKLTVGLSDERVELAEQGGCWASCHHDSAYMPDAPDAATLVASDLAERLDLTSGNGVTKYLAESRTEIEIKGRRGAARGGWDKLKEEAEIQELLDGGVYLDLARYNSGDSSVESGYVLDERHFSDSQAIVFSAEEQDGVWTAYLTRALKTGTEGDKPLDLSSLYSLNVALHDDHAGSRFHHVSFQYGLAFGAETPEETFGEDMVEINATRVTR
;
A
#
# COMPACT_ATOMS: atom_id res chain seq x y z
N MET A 1 -37.09 -20.07 64.14
CA MET A 1 -37.50 -19.26 62.99
C MET A 1 -36.65 -18.01 62.96
N GLY A 2 -35.90 -17.80 61.87
CA GLY A 2 -35.06 -16.61 61.67
C GLY A 2 -33.76 -16.94 60.93
N GLU A 3 -33.86 -17.50 59.73
CA GLU A 3 -32.71 -17.61 58.83
C GLU A 3 -32.27 -16.21 58.39
N ARG A 4 -30.99 -15.89 58.57
CA ARG A 4 -30.38 -14.65 58.08
C ARG A 4 -30.18 -14.76 56.57
N PRO A 5 -30.56 -13.75 55.76
CA PRO A 5 -30.33 -13.80 54.32
C PRO A 5 -28.83 -13.77 54.02
N ARG A 6 -28.38 -14.68 53.15
CA ARG A 6 -27.00 -14.71 52.62
C ARG A 6 -26.71 -13.37 51.93
N ASN A 7 -25.71 -12.66 52.43
CA ASN A 7 -25.15 -11.46 51.81
C ASN A 7 -24.61 -11.80 50.40
N TRP A 8 -25.35 -11.43 49.35
CA TRP A 8 -24.94 -11.48 47.94
C TRP A 8 -23.82 -10.47 47.58
N ARG A 9 -23.13 -9.92 48.57
CA ARG A 9 -22.29 -8.72 48.44
C ARG A 9 -20.83 -8.99 48.06
N LYS A 10 -20.47 -10.24 47.73
CA LYS A 10 -19.09 -10.64 47.38
C LYS A 10 -19.04 -11.76 46.34
N ILE A 11 -19.69 -11.56 45.19
CA ILE A 11 -19.36 -12.32 43.98
C ILE A 11 -18.54 -11.36 43.11
N THR A 12 -17.22 -11.52 43.19
CA THR A 12 -16.23 -10.85 42.35
C THR A 12 -15.82 -11.83 41.27
N ILE A 13 -16.05 -11.50 40.01
CA ILE A 13 -15.52 -12.21 38.85
C ILE A 13 -14.44 -11.29 38.28
N LEU A 14 -13.19 -11.78 38.19
CA LEU A 14 -12.04 -11.01 37.66
C LEU A 14 -11.82 -9.63 38.33
N GLY A 15 -11.97 -9.55 39.66
CA GLY A 15 -11.69 -8.33 40.43
C GLY A 15 -12.79 -7.26 40.42
N ALA A 16 -13.76 -7.31 39.50
CA ALA A 16 -14.93 -6.44 39.51
C ALA A 16 -16.07 -7.04 40.33
N SER A 17 -16.71 -6.24 41.19
CA SER A 17 -17.96 -6.66 41.83
C SER A 17 -19.06 -6.80 40.76
N LEU A 18 -19.98 -7.75 40.91
CA LEU A 18 -21.12 -7.92 39.99
C LEU A 18 -21.89 -6.59 39.77
N GLY A 19 -21.98 -5.73 40.79
CA GLY A 19 -22.56 -4.40 40.68
C GLY A 19 -21.75 -3.44 39.80
N ALA A 20 -20.41 -3.48 39.88
CA ALA A 20 -19.54 -2.69 39.01
C ALA A 20 -19.63 -3.16 37.55
N ALA A 21 -19.66 -4.47 37.31
CA ALA A 21 -19.81 -5.03 35.97
C ALA A 21 -21.14 -4.60 35.30
N VAL A 22 -22.26 -4.65 36.05
CA VAL A 22 -23.56 -4.18 35.56
C VAL A 22 -23.55 -2.67 35.28
N LEU A 23 -22.90 -1.87 36.14
CA LEU A 23 -22.77 -0.43 35.93
C LEU A 23 -21.96 -0.10 34.67
N PHE A 24 -20.80 -0.73 34.46
CA PHE A 24 -19.99 -0.52 33.26
C PHE A 24 -20.70 -0.99 31.99
N PHE A 25 -21.45 -2.09 32.06
CA PHE A 25 -22.26 -2.56 30.94
C PHE A 25 -23.37 -1.55 30.56
N ILE A 26 -24.11 -1.04 31.55
CA ILE A 26 -25.13 -0.02 31.32
C ILE A 26 -24.49 1.28 30.78
N ALA A 27 -23.36 1.70 31.36
CA ALA A 27 -22.63 2.87 30.87
C ALA A 27 -22.14 2.68 29.42
N GLY A 28 -21.65 1.48 29.08
CA GLY A 28 -21.25 1.12 27.72
C GLY A 28 -22.42 1.18 26.73
N ILE A 29 -23.60 0.68 27.10
CA ILE A 29 -24.81 0.78 26.26
C ILE A 29 -25.21 2.25 26.04
N ILE A 30 -25.21 3.06 27.11
CA ILE A 30 -25.57 4.47 27.02
C ILE A 30 -24.56 5.22 26.14
N PHE A 31 -23.26 4.95 26.32
CA PHE A 31 -22.21 5.56 25.52
C PHE A 31 -22.32 5.16 24.05
N TRP A 32 -22.46 3.86 23.76
CA TRP A 32 -22.58 3.35 22.40
C TRP A 32 -23.83 3.88 21.69
N GLY A 33 -24.98 3.86 22.38
CA GLY A 33 -26.23 4.41 21.85
C GLY A 33 -26.14 5.91 21.63
N GLY A 34 -25.56 6.64 22.58
CA GLY A 34 -25.34 8.09 22.47
C GLY A 34 -24.41 8.44 21.31
N PHE A 35 -23.28 7.75 21.19
CA PHE A 35 -22.32 7.94 20.10
C PHE A 35 -22.95 7.75 18.72
N ASN A 36 -23.65 6.63 18.51
CA ASN A 36 -24.30 6.35 17.22
C ASN A 36 -25.43 7.34 16.92
N THR A 37 -26.17 7.76 17.95
CA THR A 37 -27.22 8.79 17.78
C THR A 37 -26.63 10.12 17.34
N VAL A 38 -25.50 10.55 17.92
CA VAL A 38 -24.79 11.76 17.51
C VAL A 38 -24.24 11.60 16.10
N MET A 39 -23.63 10.45 15.79
CA MET A 39 -23.11 10.17 14.45
C MET A 39 -24.20 10.33 13.38
N GLU A 40 -25.36 9.70 13.59
CA GLU A 40 -26.51 9.79 12.69
C GLU A 40 -27.06 11.22 12.60
N ALA A 41 -27.19 11.91 13.73
CA ALA A 41 -27.65 13.30 13.74
C ALA A 41 -26.73 14.22 12.90
N THR A 42 -25.41 14.03 12.99
CA THR A 42 -24.41 14.78 12.21
C THR A 42 -24.29 14.35 10.75
N ASN A 43 -25.03 13.34 10.31
CA ASN A 43 -25.18 12.96 8.90
C ASN A 43 -26.54 13.40 8.34
N SER A 44 -27.45 13.85 9.20
CA SER A 44 -28.79 14.23 8.75
C SER A 44 -28.75 15.41 7.79
N TYR A 45 -29.72 15.43 6.87
CA TYR A 45 -29.92 16.54 5.94
C TYR A 45 -30.04 17.89 6.65
N THR A 46 -30.88 17.96 7.69
CA THR A 46 -31.08 19.18 8.49
C THR A 46 -29.78 19.67 9.12
N PHE A 47 -28.95 18.78 9.65
CA PHE A 47 -27.65 19.17 10.20
C PHE A 47 -26.78 19.81 9.11
N CYS A 48 -26.64 19.15 7.97
CA CYS A 48 -25.79 19.63 6.89
C CYS A 48 -26.26 20.99 6.34
N THR A 49 -27.57 21.21 6.22
CA THR A 49 -28.09 22.45 5.60
C THR A 49 -28.24 23.62 6.57
N THR A 50 -28.26 23.39 7.89
CA THR A 50 -28.60 24.46 8.86
C THR A 50 -27.52 24.77 9.89
N SER A 51 -26.51 23.91 10.04
CA SER A 51 -25.52 24.06 11.12
C SER A 51 -24.47 25.13 10.82
N CYS A 52 -24.20 25.36 9.54
CA CYS A 52 -23.17 26.27 9.05
C CYS A 52 -23.78 27.19 7.97
N HIS A 53 -23.44 28.48 7.96
CA HIS A 53 -24.08 29.44 7.04
C HIS A 53 -23.66 29.22 5.60
N GLU A 54 -22.42 28.77 5.38
CA GLU A 54 -21.84 28.46 4.07
C GLU A 54 -22.54 27.30 3.36
N MET A 55 -23.23 26.44 4.11
CA MET A 55 -24.00 25.34 3.54
C MET A 55 -25.33 25.78 2.95
N ASN A 56 -25.83 26.99 3.26
CA ASN A 56 -27.08 27.48 2.67
C ASN A 56 -26.93 27.70 1.15
N TRP A 57 -25.82 28.28 0.70
CA TRP A 57 -25.55 28.51 -0.72
C TRP A 57 -25.47 27.20 -1.50
N VAL A 58 -24.73 26.23 -0.95
CA VAL A 58 -24.58 24.87 -1.50
C VAL A 58 -25.92 24.13 -1.52
N HIS A 59 -26.74 24.32 -0.48
CA HIS A 59 -28.06 23.71 -0.37
C HIS A 59 -29.04 24.28 -1.41
N GLU A 60 -29.06 25.59 -1.62
CA GLU A 60 -29.91 26.23 -2.65
C GLU A 60 -29.60 25.66 -4.04
N GLU A 61 -28.31 25.51 -4.39
CA GLU A 61 -27.90 24.90 -5.65
C GLU A 61 -28.34 23.43 -5.76
N TYR A 62 -28.27 22.69 -4.66
CA TYR A 62 -28.63 21.27 -4.61
C TYR A 62 -30.12 21.05 -4.91
N GLN A 63 -30.98 21.99 -4.52
CA GLN A 63 -32.44 21.87 -4.70
C GLN A 63 -32.87 21.78 -6.17
N GLU A 64 -32.04 22.28 -7.09
CA GLU A 64 -32.33 22.25 -8.53
C GLU A 64 -31.76 21.00 -9.22
N ARG A 65 -31.07 20.11 -8.47
CA ARG A 65 -30.36 18.96 -9.02
C ARG A 65 -31.19 17.68 -8.99
N PRO A 66 -30.86 16.69 -9.87
CA PRO A 66 -31.60 15.44 -9.95
C PRO A 66 -31.68 14.63 -8.66
N HIS A 67 -30.67 14.72 -7.78
CA HIS A 67 -30.67 13.98 -6.51
C HIS A 67 -31.59 14.59 -5.44
N TYR A 68 -32.04 15.83 -5.62
CA TYR A 68 -33.08 16.45 -4.79
C TYR A 68 -34.45 16.41 -5.47
N GLN A 69 -34.53 16.80 -6.74
CA GLN A 69 -35.77 16.87 -7.50
C GLN A 69 -35.69 16.00 -8.77
N ASN A 70 -36.45 14.90 -8.77
CA ASN A 70 -36.56 14.01 -9.92
C ASN A 70 -37.96 13.38 -10.04
N ALA A 71 -38.20 12.70 -11.16
CA ALA A 71 -39.50 12.11 -11.50
C ALA A 71 -39.89 10.90 -10.64
N THR A 72 -38.94 10.25 -9.96
CA THR A 72 -39.16 9.01 -9.20
C THR A 72 -39.42 9.26 -7.71
N GLY A 73 -39.00 10.41 -7.19
CA GLY A 73 -39.06 10.75 -5.77
C GLY A 73 -37.98 10.07 -4.92
N VAL A 74 -37.10 9.26 -5.51
CA VAL A 74 -35.93 8.68 -4.85
C VAL A 74 -34.79 9.70 -4.95
N GLY A 75 -34.28 10.18 -3.82
CA GLY A 75 -33.21 11.17 -3.77
C GLY A 75 -32.06 10.73 -2.87
N ALA A 76 -31.00 11.53 -2.86
CA ALA A 76 -29.89 11.41 -1.93
C ALA A 76 -29.87 12.62 -0.99
N ILE A 77 -29.27 12.48 0.18
CA ILE A 77 -28.95 13.60 1.08
C ILE A 77 -27.45 13.86 1.08
N CYS A 78 -27.02 14.97 1.71
CA CYS A 78 -25.63 15.40 1.68
C CYS A 78 -24.65 14.30 2.14
N SER A 79 -25.00 13.55 3.18
CA SER A 79 -24.16 12.48 3.72
C SER A 79 -23.96 11.33 2.74
N ASP A 80 -24.95 11.01 1.90
CA ASP A 80 -24.88 9.85 1.00
C ASP A 80 -23.76 10.00 -0.03
N CYS A 81 -23.35 11.25 -0.33
CA CYS A 81 -22.28 11.59 -1.27
C CYS A 81 -20.98 12.03 -0.57
N HIS A 82 -21.06 12.70 0.60
CA HIS A 82 -19.90 13.31 1.26
C HIS A 82 -19.37 12.55 2.48
N VAL A 83 -20.12 11.55 2.97
CA VAL A 83 -19.76 10.75 4.14
C VAL A 83 -19.82 9.28 3.75
N PRO A 84 -18.70 8.55 3.77
CA PRO A 84 -18.69 7.13 3.41
C PRO A 84 -19.64 6.32 4.30
N ASP A 85 -20.30 5.28 3.76
CA ASP A 85 -21.17 4.42 4.55
C ASP A 85 -20.41 3.43 5.46
N ALA A 86 -19.31 2.88 4.94
CA ALA A 86 -18.45 1.95 5.65
C ALA A 86 -17.81 2.60 6.89
N TRP A 87 -17.78 1.87 8.01
CA TRP A 87 -17.40 2.42 9.31
C TRP A 87 -16.00 3.05 9.34
N GLY A 88 -14.98 2.36 8.81
CA GLY A 88 -13.59 2.87 8.80
C GLY A 88 -13.46 4.21 8.06
N PRO A 89 -13.78 4.26 6.75
CA PRO A 89 -13.74 5.50 5.97
C PRO A 89 -14.64 6.61 6.53
N LYS A 90 -15.80 6.26 7.10
CA LYS A 90 -16.69 7.22 7.80
C LYS A 90 -15.98 7.89 8.97
N MET A 91 -15.27 7.12 9.79
CA MET A 91 -14.53 7.65 10.94
C MET A 91 -13.39 8.56 10.50
N ILE A 92 -12.63 8.20 9.47
CA ILE A 92 -11.57 9.04 8.90
C ILE A 92 -12.14 10.39 8.43
N ARG A 93 -13.21 10.36 7.62
CA ARG A 93 -13.87 11.57 7.12
C ARG A 93 -14.39 12.46 8.26
N LYS A 94 -14.94 11.86 9.32
CA LYS A 94 -15.41 12.58 10.52
C LYS A 94 -14.28 13.23 11.31
N ILE A 95 -13.10 12.60 11.37
CA ILE A 95 -11.89 13.19 11.94
C ILE A 95 -11.43 14.36 11.08
N GLN A 96 -11.37 14.21 9.75
CA GLN A 96 -11.01 15.28 8.82
C GLN A 96 -11.97 16.47 8.91
N ALA A 97 -13.28 16.22 9.08
CA ALA A 97 -14.31 17.24 9.25
C ALA A 97 -14.06 18.15 10.46
N SER A 98 -13.28 17.73 11.46
CA SER A 98 -12.91 18.59 12.59
C SER A 98 -12.15 19.84 12.15
N ARG A 99 -11.44 19.78 11.01
CA ARG A 99 -10.76 20.94 10.40
C ARG A 99 -11.76 21.96 9.85
N GLU A 100 -12.89 21.52 9.32
CA GLU A 100 -13.94 22.41 8.83
C GLU A 100 -14.52 23.23 9.99
N VAL A 101 -14.75 22.59 11.15
CA VAL A 101 -15.18 23.28 12.38
C VAL A 101 -14.12 24.30 12.84
N TRP A 102 -12.84 23.96 12.75
CA TRP A 102 -11.74 24.88 13.05
C TRP A 102 -11.73 26.11 12.12
N HIS A 103 -11.87 25.90 10.81
CA HIS A 103 -11.91 26.99 9.84
C HIS A 103 -13.17 27.86 9.95
N TRP A 104 -14.30 27.26 10.29
CA TRP A 104 -15.52 27.98 10.64
C TRP A 104 -15.31 28.88 11.88
N MET A 105 -14.68 28.36 12.94
CA MET A 105 -14.36 29.18 14.13
C MET A 105 -13.38 30.33 13.83
N LEU A 106 -12.50 30.16 12.84
CA LEU A 106 -11.58 31.21 12.38
C LEU A 106 -12.24 32.24 11.45
N GLY A 107 -13.48 32.04 11.01
CA GLY A 107 -14.13 32.90 10.03
C GLY A 107 -13.46 32.84 8.65
N SER A 108 -13.02 31.65 8.23
CA SER A 108 -12.27 31.49 6.96
C SER A 108 -13.15 31.67 5.72
N ILE A 109 -14.47 31.57 5.86
CA ILE A 109 -15.52 31.75 4.84
C ILE A 109 -16.77 32.31 5.55
N ASP A 110 -16.87 33.62 5.70
CA ASP A 110 -18.00 34.29 6.35
C ASP A 110 -18.98 34.93 5.36
N THR A 111 -18.53 35.21 4.13
CA THR A 111 -19.38 35.78 3.07
C THR A 111 -19.45 34.90 1.82
N GLU A 112 -20.48 35.15 1.00
CA GLU A 112 -20.67 34.42 -0.25
C GLU A 112 -19.50 34.69 -1.21
N GLU A 113 -18.97 35.91 -1.24
CA GLU A 113 -17.79 36.25 -2.05
C GLU A 113 -16.54 35.46 -1.64
N GLU A 114 -16.35 35.18 -0.35
CA GLU A 114 -15.24 34.35 0.14
C GLU A 114 -15.44 32.87 -0.19
N PHE A 115 -16.69 32.39 -0.18
CA PHE A 115 -17.03 31.05 -0.64
C PHE A 115 -16.75 30.90 -2.13
N GLU A 116 -17.20 31.85 -2.95
CA GLU A 116 -16.94 31.88 -4.38
C GLU A 116 -15.44 31.89 -4.68
N ALA A 117 -14.67 32.71 -3.96
CA ALA A 117 -13.22 32.77 -4.12
C ALA A 117 -12.51 31.44 -3.80
N LYS A 118 -13.10 30.60 -2.94
CA LYS A 118 -12.58 29.27 -2.56
C LYS A 118 -13.31 28.12 -3.23
N ARG A 119 -14.34 28.36 -4.03
CA ARG A 119 -15.24 27.34 -4.58
C ARG A 119 -14.47 26.25 -5.34
N LEU A 120 -13.53 26.65 -6.18
CA LEU A 120 -12.69 25.71 -6.91
C LEU A 120 -11.87 24.82 -5.96
N HIS A 121 -11.17 25.41 -4.99
CA HIS A 121 -10.38 24.67 -4.01
C HIS A 121 -11.24 23.67 -3.21
N LEU A 122 -12.43 24.08 -2.77
CA LEU A 122 -13.36 23.21 -2.04
C LEU A 122 -13.88 22.07 -2.93
N ALA A 123 -14.23 22.36 -4.17
CA ALA A 123 -14.69 21.36 -5.14
C ALA A 123 -13.57 20.34 -5.45
N GLU A 124 -12.34 20.79 -5.61
CA GLU A 124 -11.18 19.93 -5.82
C GLU A 124 -10.96 18.94 -4.69
N ASN A 125 -11.14 19.34 -3.44
CA ASN A 125 -11.00 18.43 -2.30
C ASN A 125 -12.03 17.27 -2.38
N VAL A 126 -13.26 17.57 -2.80
CA VAL A 126 -14.31 16.57 -3.01
C VAL A 126 -13.99 15.70 -4.23
N TRP A 127 -13.59 16.30 -5.35
CA TRP A 127 -13.26 15.56 -6.57
C TRP A 127 -12.07 14.63 -6.36
N ARG A 128 -11.00 15.07 -5.68
CA ARG A 128 -9.87 14.20 -5.31
C ARG A 128 -10.34 13.01 -4.49
N SER A 129 -11.22 13.24 -3.51
CA SER A 129 -11.79 12.14 -2.72
C SER A 129 -12.57 11.17 -3.59
N MET A 130 -13.47 11.66 -4.44
CA MET A 130 -14.29 10.81 -5.32
C MET A 130 -13.46 10.09 -6.38
N LEU A 131 -12.40 10.69 -6.90
CA LEU A 131 -11.46 10.05 -7.81
C LEU A 131 -10.70 8.91 -7.11
N ARG A 132 -10.15 9.19 -5.92
CA ARG A 132 -9.39 8.24 -5.11
C ARG A 132 -10.22 7.04 -4.67
N THR A 133 -11.49 7.26 -4.33
CA THR A 133 -12.39 6.20 -3.85
C THR A 133 -13.20 5.52 -4.96
N ASP A 134 -12.86 5.75 -6.23
CA ASP A 134 -13.64 5.32 -7.40
C ASP A 134 -15.14 5.64 -7.27
N SER A 135 -15.48 6.83 -6.79
CA SER A 135 -16.85 7.27 -6.54
C SER A 135 -17.66 6.26 -5.71
N ARG A 136 -17.03 5.62 -4.72
CA ARG A 136 -17.64 4.62 -3.81
C ARG A 136 -19.05 5.04 -3.36
N GLU A 137 -19.19 6.30 -2.94
CA GLU A 137 -20.44 6.88 -2.47
C GLU A 137 -21.52 6.92 -3.56
N CYS A 138 -21.16 7.21 -4.82
CA CYS A 138 -22.08 7.10 -5.95
C CYS A 138 -22.53 5.65 -6.17
N ARG A 139 -21.60 4.70 -6.05
CA ARG A 139 -21.81 3.28 -6.34
C ARG A 139 -22.69 2.57 -5.32
N ASN A 140 -22.82 3.10 -4.11
CA ASN A 140 -23.78 2.60 -3.12
C ASN A 140 -25.22 2.59 -3.67
N CYS A 141 -25.53 3.50 -4.59
CA CYS A 141 -26.82 3.60 -5.27
C CYS A 141 -26.75 3.31 -6.79
N HIS A 142 -25.60 3.55 -7.42
CA HIS A 142 -25.36 3.44 -8.86
C HIS A 142 -24.31 2.38 -9.17
N ASP A 143 -24.64 1.12 -8.90
CA ASP A 143 -23.73 0.00 -9.14
C ASP A 143 -23.70 -0.44 -10.61
N TRP A 144 -22.49 -0.67 -11.16
CA TRP A 144 -22.31 -1.08 -12.56
C TRP A 144 -23.03 -2.39 -12.89
N SER A 145 -23.03 -3.37 -11.99
CA SER A 145 -23.62 -4.69 -12.24
C SER A 145 -25.15 -4.64 -12.27
N ALA A 146 -25.74 -3.61 -11.65
CA ALA A 146 -27.17 -3.39 -11.62
C ALA A 146 -27.67 -2.43 -12.72
N MET A 147 -26.76 -1.77 -13.45
CA MET A 147 -27.12 -0.89 -14.56
C MET A 147 -27.53 -1.68 -15.80
N ASP A 148 -28.78 -1.53 -16.22
CA ASP A 148 -29.28 -2.07 -17.48
C ASP A 148 -28.96 -1.11 -18.65
N LEU A 149 -27.87 -1.39 -19.37
CA LEU A 149 -27.42 -0.57 -20.51
C LEU A 149 -28.42 -0.57 -21.68
N GLU A 150 -29.28 -1.59 -21.81
CA GLU A 150 -30.26 -1.68 -22.91
C GLU A 150 -31.43 -0.71 -22.70
N GLN A 151 -31.76 -0.44 -21.45
CA GLN A 151 -32.85 0.46 -21.06
C GLN A 151 -32.42 1.93 -20.97
N GLN A 152 -31.11 2.21 -21.09
CA GLN A 152 -30.57 3.57 -21.08
C GLN A 152 -30.73 4.26 -22.45
N ALA A 153 -30.72 5.60 -22.44
CA ALA A 153 -30.61 6.36 -23.68
C ALA A 153 -29.33 5.96 -24.43
N ALA A 154 -29.42 5.80 -25.75
CA ALA A 154 -28.33 5.22 -26.56
C ALA A 154 -26.96 5.91 -26.38
N ARG A 155 -26.93 7.22 -26.10
CA ARG A 155 -25.67 7.92 -25.78
C ARG A 155 -25.12 7.47 -24.42
N ALA A 156 -25.93 7.55 -23.36
CA ALA A 156 -25.54 7.15 -22.01
C ALA A 156 -25.09 5.69 -21.96
N SER A 157 -25.83 4.79 -22.62
CA SER A 157 -25.46 3.37 -22.73
C SER A 157 -24.05 3.17 -23.31
N ARG A 158 -23.71 3.86 -24.42
CA ARG A 158 -22.37 3.79 -25.02
C ARG A 158 -21.29 4.38 -24.13
N GLU A 159 -21.53 5.55 -23.53
CA GLU A 159 -20.55 6.18 -22.66
C GLU A 159 -20.34 5.39 -21.37
N HIS A 160 -21.38 4.79 -20.80
CA HIS A 160 -21.26 3.90 -19.65
C HIS A 160 -20.55 2.59 -19.98
N ALA A 161 -20.81 1.98 -21.14
CA ALA A 161 -20.05 0.82 -21.59
C ALA A 161 -18.55 1.15 -21.76
N ARG A 162 -18.26 2.28 -22.40
CA ARG A 162 -16.90 2.80 -22.56
C ARG A 162 -16.24 3.10 -21.21
N ALA A 163 -16.95 3.77 -20.32
CA ALA A 163 -16.48 4.11 -18.98
C ALA A 163 -16.16 2.86 -18.17
N PHE A 164 -17.02 1.84 -18.23
CA PHE A 164 -16.78 0.53 -17.61
C PHE A 164 -15.53 -0.15 -18.18
N GLU A 165 -15.39 -0.19 -19.50
CA GLU A 165 -14.21 -0.77 -20.17
C GLU A 165 -12.91 -0.01 -19.85
N GLN A 166 -12.99 1.31 -19.69
CA GLN A 166 -11.86 2.20 -19.42
C GLN A 166 -11.60 2.41 -17.92
N GLY A 167 -12.37 1.75 -17.04
CA GLY A 167 -12.26 1.91 -15.59
C GLY A 167 -12.55 3.33 -15.11
N MET A 168 -13.32 4.12 -15.86
CA MET A 168 -13.68 5.48 -15.49
C MET A 168 -14.61 5.47 -14.27
N THR A 169 -14.54 6.55 -13.51
CA THR A 169 -15.28 6.73 -12.27
C THR A 169 -16.39 7.73 -12.51
N CYS A 170 -17.47 7.65 -11.74
CA CYS A 170 -18.71 8.38 -12.02
C CYS A 170 -18.47 9.88 -12.13
N ILE A 171 -17.65 10.44 -11.23
CA ILE A 171 -17.41 11.88 -11.12
C ILE A 171 -16.67 12.49 -12.33
N GLU A 172 -16.10 11.67 -13.21
CA GLU A 172 -15.33 12.16 -14.37
C GLU A 172 -16.21 12.64 -15.51
N CYS A 173 -17.41 12.07 -15.62
CA CYS A 173 -18.42 12.53 -16.57
C CYS A 173 -19.53 13.30 -15.86
N HIS A 174 -19.85 12.95 -14.61
CA HIS A 174 -20.92 13.56 -13.82
C HIS A 174 -20.43 14.71 -12.94
N GLN A 175 -19.56 15.55 -13.49
CA GLN A 175 -19.08 16.75 -12.84
C GLN A 175 -20.25 17.73 -12.64
N GLY A 176 -20.36 18.31 -11.45
CA GLY A 176 -21.44 19.25 -11.13
C GLY A 176 -22.83 18.60 -11.02
N ILE A 177 -22.89 17.29 -10.76
CA ILE A 177 -24.15 16.57 -10.59
C ILE A 177 -24.97 17.07 -9.40
N ALA A 178 -24.32 17.55 -8.35
CA ALA A 178 -24.95 18.02 -7.10
C ALA A 178 -24.79 19.52 -6.84
N HIS A 179 -23.75 20.17 -7.39
CA HIS A 179 -23.46 21.59 -7.18
C HIS A 179 -23.03 22.24 -8.50
N GLN A 180 -23.08 23.57 -8.56
CA GLN A 180 -22.63 24.29 -9.74
C GLN A 180 -21.11 24.15 -9.92
N LEU A 181 -20.69 23.95 -11.18
CA LEU A 181 -19.28 23.88 -11.50
C LEU A 181 -18.61 25.25 -11.30
N PRO A 182 -17.45 25.32 -10.63
CA PRO A 182 -16.63 26.54 -10.57
C PRO A 182 -16.26 27.03 -11.98
N GLU A 183 -16.05 28.34 -12.20
CA GLU A 183 -15.81 28.89 -13.55
C GLU A 183 -14.55 28.31 -14.24
N ALA A 184 -13.47 28.05 -13.50
CA ALA A 184 -12.20 27.50 -14.01
C ALA A 184 -12.03 26.01 -13.66
N TRP A 185 -13.14 25.25 -13.64
CA TRP A 185 -13.11 23.85 -13.24
C TRP A 185 -12.29 22.97 -14.20
N ASP A 186 -12.35 23.23 -15.51
CA ASP A 186 -11.66 22.49 -16.56
C ASP A 186 -10.15 22.76 -16.59
N GLU A 187 -9.73 23.91 -16.07
CA GLU A 187 -8.32 24.28 -15.86
C GLU A 187 -7.76 23.79 -14.52
N SER A 188 -8.59 23.19 -13.65
CA SER A 188 -8.16 22.65 -12.36
C SER A 188 -7.08 21.59 -12.54
N PRO A 189 -6.03 21.55 -11.71
CA PRO A 189 -5.05 20.46 -11.70
C PRO A 189 -5.67 19.07 -11.50
N VAL A 190 -6.87 18.97 -10.90
CA VAL A 190 -7.59 17.70 -10.75
C VAL A 190 -8.10 17.16 -12.09
N TRP A 191 -8.40 18.05 -13.04
CA TRP A 191 -8.99 17.71 -14.34
C TRP A 191 -8.06 17.96 -15.52
N ALA A 192 -7.04 18.82 -15.36
CA ALA A 192 -5.97 19.02 -16.32
C ALA A 192 -5.24 17.69 -16.58
N GLY A 193 -5.09 17.30 -17.84
CA GLY A 193 -4.51 16.00 -18.22
C GLY A 193 -5.49 14.82 -18.17
N ARG A 194 -6.65 14.94 -17.51
CA ARG A 194 -7.54 13.79 -17.29
C ARG A 194 -8.32 13.36 -18.53
N PHE A 195 -8.58 14.30 -19.44
CA PHE A 195 -9.28 14.08 -20.72
C PHE A 195 -8.34 13.93 -21.91
N ASP A 196 -7.03 14.11 -21.73
CA ASP A 196 -6.03 14.03 -22.80
C ASP A 196 -5.69 12.58 -23.21
N VAL A 197 -6.21 11.59 -22.50
CA VAL A 197 -5.92 10.16 -22.71
C VAL A 197 -6.73 9.51 -23.85
N VAL A 198 -7.15 10.28 -24.87
CA VAL A 198 -7.76 9.70 -26.08
C VAL A 198 -6.80 9.69 -27.29
N GLU A 199 -5.63 10.34 -27.21
CA GLU A 199 -4.62 10.31 -28.29
C GLU A 199 -3.24 9.74 -27.91
N VAL A 200 -3.00 9.41 -26.64
CA VAL A 200 -1.66 8.92 -26.20
C VAL A 200 -1.40 7.44 -26.55
N ALA A 201 -2.40 6.71 -27.04
CA ALA A 201 -2.24 5.29 -27.39
C ALA A 201 -1.57 5.05 -28.77
N GLU A 202 -1.30 6.08 -29.57
CA GLU A 202 -0.67 5.91 -30.90
C GLU A 202 0.63 6.71 -31.13
N GLU A 203 1.06 7.62 -30.23
CA GLU A 203 2.24 8.48 -30.49
C GLU A 203 3.26 8.61 -29.34
N ALA A 204 3.31 7.65 -28.42
CA ALA A 204 4.49 7.51 -27.56
C ALA A 204 5.57 6.67 -28.27
N GLU A 205 6.10 7.16 -29.39
CA GLU A 205 7.52 6.88 -29.67
C GLU A 205 8.30 7.62 -28.58
N ALA A 206 8.70 6.86 -27.55
CA ALA A 206 9.65 7.32 -26.56
C ALA A 206 10.87 7.85 -27.31
N THR A 207 11.09 9.15 -27.24
CA THR A 207 12.39 9.69 -27.62
C THR A 207 13.33 9.29 -26.49
N GLU A 208 14.06 8.19 -26.73
CA GLU A 208 15.10 7.66 -25.85
C GLU A 208 16.14 8.76 -25.55
N VAL A 209 15.99 9.39 -24.38
CA VAL A 209 17.08 10.12 -23.76
C VAL A 209 17.87 9.07 -22.98
N PRO A 210 19.15 8.83 -23.30
CA PRO A 210 19.97 7.84 -22.60
C PRO A 210 19.96 8.13 -21.09
N LEU A 211 19.80 7.08 -20.27
CA LEU A 211 19.88 7.22 -18.82
C LEU A 211 21.29 7.68 -18.43
N GLU A 212 21.40 8.67 -17.54
CA GLU A 212 22.70 9.02 -16.96
C GLU A 212 23.16 7.89 -16.03
N SER A 213 24.43 7.51 -16.14
CA SER A 213 25.02 6.46 -15.30
C SER A 213 24.95 6.85 -13.82
N GLU A 214 24.52 5.91 -12.97
CA GLU A 214 24.43 6.10 -11.54
C GLU A 214 25.81 6.25 -10.87
N ASP A 215 25.96 7.26 -10.01
CA ASP A 215 27.16 7.43 -9.20
C ASP A 215 27.08 6.55 -7.93
N LEU A 216 27.71 5.37 -8.01
CA LEU A 216 27.79 4.40 -6.92
C LEU A 216 28.72 4.83 -5.77
N GLY A 217 29.55 5.87 -5.98
CA GLY A 217 30.60 6.27 -5.07
C GLY A 217 31.82 5.33 -5.06
N GLU A 218 32.73 5.56 -4.11
CA GLU A 218 33.89 4.69 -3.91
C GLU A 218 33.51 3.40 -3.16
N ALA A 219 34.13 2.27 -3.54
CA ALA A 219 33.89 0.98 -2.91
C ALA A 219 34.15 1.05 -1.39
N ALA A 220 33.12 0.75 -0.61
CA ALA A 220 33.17 0.76 0.85
C ALA A 220 33.39 -0.64 1.41
N THR A 221 33.96 -0.72 2.63
CA THR A 221 34.06 -1.96 3.39
C THR A 221 33.64 -1.71 4.83
N VAL A 222 32.77 -2.56 5.34
CA VAL A 222 32.26 -2.52 6.72
C VAL A 222 32.70 -3.79 7.42
N ASP A 223 33.71 -3.69 8.27
CA ASP A 223 34.31 -4.85 8.94
C ASP A 223 33.50 -5.34 10.16
N GLU A 224 32.69 -4.46 10.76
CA GLU A 224 31.96 -4.73 12.00
C GLU A 224 30.53 -4.20 11.92
N ASN A 225 29.59 -4.89 12.56
CA ASN A 225 28.21 -4.44 12.65
C ASN A 225 28.04 -3.39 13.76
N LEU A 226 28.33 -2.13 13.42
CA LEU A 226 28.27 -0.99 14.33
C LEU A 226 26.87 -0.79 14.94
N ALA A 227 25.80 -1.09 14.18
CA ALA A 227 24.41 -1.00 14.63
C ALA A 227 24.13 -1.81 15.90
N ALA A 228 24.80 -2.95 16.10
CA ALA A 228 24.63 -3.78 17.30
C ALA A 228 25.13 -3.09 18.59
N SER A 229 25.95 -2.05 18.46
CA SER A 229 26.52 -1.30 19.59
C SER A 229 25.89 0.07 19.83
N LEU A 230 24.95 0.49 18.98
CA LEU A 230 24.30 1.81 19.09
C LEU A 230 23.30 1.87 20.27
N ASP A 231 23.12 3.07 20.82
CA ASP A 231 22.06 3.36 21.78
C ASP A 231 20.72 3.59 21.07
N TRP A 232 19.95 2.52 20.97
CA TRP A 232 18.63 2.53 20.35
C TRP A 232 17.52 3.09 21.24
N GLU A 233 17.77 3.50 22.49
CA GLU A 233 16.73 4.04 23.37
C GLU A 233 16.19 5.38 22.86
N SER A 234 17.06 6.17 22.22
CA SER A 234 16.72 7.51 21.69
C SER A 234 16.15 7.50 20.28
N VAL A 235 16.21 6.37 19.58
CA VAL A 235 15.73 6.23 18.20
C VAL A 235 14.25 5.80 18.21
N PRO A 236 13.34 6.57 17.60
CA PRO A 236 11.93 6.21 17.51
C PRO A 236 11.75 4.87 16.80
N ALA A 237 10.85 4.05 17.33
CA ALA A 237 10.41 2.83 16.68
C ALA A 237 9.21 3.10 15.77
N THR A 238 9.22 2.47 14.60
CA THR A 238 8.08 2.32 13.72
C THR A 238 7.61 0.88 13.82
N ASP A 239 6.34 0.68 14.15
CA ASP A 239 5.74 -0.65 14.19
C ASP A 239 5.18 -1.02 12.82
N LEU A 240 5.70 -2.12 12.27
CA LEU A 240 5.28 -2.72 11.01
C LEU A 240 4.51 -4.00 11.30
N THR A 241 3.56 -4.34 10.43
CA THR A 241 2.98 -5.69 10.40
C THR A 241 3.38 -6.33 9.09
N LEU A 242 4.30 -7.30 9.14
CA LEU A 242 4.60 -8.11 7.96
C LEU A 242 3.46 -9.09 7.76
N PHE A 243 3.05 -9.36 6.53
CA PHE A 243 1.95 -10.27 6.22
C PHE A 243 2.27 -11.17 5.02
N LEU A 244 1.60 -12.31 4.92
CA LEU A 244 1.71 -13.19 3.77
C LEU A 244 0.90 -12.59 2.61
N PRO A 245 1.53 -12.30 1.45
CA PRO A 245 0.85 -11.70 0.32
C PRO A 245 0.16 -12.74 -0.58
N GLY A 246 0.43 -14.03 -0.35
CA GLY A 246 -0.06 -15.13 -1.17
C GLY A 246 0.43 -15.02 -2.62
N GLN A 247 -0.53 -15.02 -3.54
CA GLN A 247 -0.38 -14.91 -4.99
C GLN A 247 -0.97 -13.59 -5.52
N ALA A 248 -1.14 -12.57 -4.67
CA ALA A 248 -1.56 -11.23 -5.08
C ALA A 248 -0.44 -10.52 -5.86
N SER A 249 -0.31 -10.84 -7.16
CA SER A 249 0.69 -10.26 -8.05
C SER A 249 0.37 -8.82 -8.46
N ILE A 250 1.36 -8.14 -9.04
CA ILE A 250 1.17 -6.78 -9.56
C ILE A 250 0.12 -6.72 -10.67
N GLU A 251 -0.05 -7.78 -11.47
CA GLU A 251 -1.12 -7.86 -12.47
C GLU A 251 -2.49 -7.92 -11.82
N TRP A 252 -2.65 -8.73 -10.78
CA TRP A 252 -3.90 -8.83 -10.04
C TRP A 252 -4.26 -7.49 -9.38
N ILE A 253 -3.26 -6.82 -8.77
CA ILE A 253 -3.44 -5.51 -8.14
C ILE A 253 -3.90 -4.47 -9.16
N GLN A 254 -3.30 -4.45 -10.34
CA GLN A 254 -3.61 -3.51 -11.42
C GLN A 254 -4.91 -3.87 -12.18
N ASP A 255 -5.43 -5.09 -12.02
CA ASP A 255 -6.70 -5.48 -12.59
C ASP A 255 -7.88 -4.97 -11.75
N GLY A 256 -8.38 -3.78 -12.10
CA GLY A 256 -9.57 -3.18 -11.49
C GLY A 256 -10.85 -4.04 -11.48
N SER A 257 -10.90 -5.16 -12.22
CA SER A 257 -12.02 -6.11 -12.15
C SER A 257 -11.87 -7.16 -11.04
N GLU A 258 -10.66 -7.36 -10.53
CA GLU A 258 -10.34 -8.34 -9.48
C GLU A 258 -9.87 -7.68 -8.18
N HIS A 259 -9.24 -6.51 -8.27
CA HIS A 259 -8.80 -5.71 -7.14
C HIS A 259 -9.28 -4.27 -7.25
N GLY A 260 -10.00 -3.78 -6.24
CA GLY A 260 -10.59 -2.43 -6.23
C GLY A 260 -9.58 -1.27 -6.29
N GLY A 261 -8.30 -1.53 -5.97
CA GLY A 261 -7.23 -0.54 -5.99
C GLY A 261 -6.52 -0.36 -7.34
N GLY A 262 -6.84 -1.15 -8.37
CA GLY A 262 -6.06 -1.15 -9.62
C GLY A 262 -6.03 0.17 -10.37
N ARG A 263 -6.99 1.05 -10.12
CA ARG A 263 -6.99 2.41 -10.64
C ARG A 263 -6.27 3.41 -9.73
N ALA A 264 -6.41 3.27 -8.42
CA ALA A 264 -5.71 4.09 -7.43
C ALA A 264 -4.20 4.00 -7.64
N VAL A 265 -3.67 2.78 -7.78
CA VAL A 265 -2.25 2.53 -8.06
C VAL A 265 -1.79 3.19 -9.37
N LYS A 266 -2.60 3.13 -10.43
CA LYS A 266 -2.31 3.80 -11.71
C LYS A 266 -2.24 5.33 -11.62
N PHE A 267 -2.81 5.93 -10.57
CA PHE A 267 -2.72 7.36 -10.32
C PHE A 267 -1.68 7.73 -9.26
N GLY A 268 -0.83 6.79 -8.87
CA GLY A 268 0.23 7.03 -7.89
C GLY A 268 -0.18 6.81 -6.44
N ASP A 269 -1.40 6.31 -6.16
CA ASP A 269 -1.74 5.96 -4.79
C ASP A 269 -0.91 4.78 -4.31
N ARG A 270 -0.40 4.92 -3.08
CA ARG A 270 0.40 3.93 -2.39
C ARG A 270 -0.48 2.85 -1.75
N CYS A 271 -0.11 1.58 -1.88
CA CYS A 271 -0.81 0.46 -1.23
C CYS A 271 -1.08 0.70 0.26
N ILE A 272 -0.09 1.22 0.99
CA ILE A 272 -0.21 1.52 2.42
C ILE A 272 -1.34 2.52 2.73
N TRP A 273 -1.65 3.47 1.84
CA TRP A 273 -2.71 4.45 2.08
C TRP A 273 -4.12 3.87 2.13
N CYS A 274 -4.33 2.73 1.47
CA CYS A 274 -5.63 2.05 1.48
C CYS A 274 -5.65 0.87 2.44
N HIS A 275 -4.53 0.17 2.59
CA HIS A 275 -4.47 -1.10 3.32
C HIS A 275 -3.80 -1.02 4.70
N GLN A 276 -3.36 0.16 5.16
CA GLN A 276 -2.82 0.32 6.50
C GLN A 276 -3.82 -0.17 7.55
N GLY A 277 -3.40 -1.15 8.37
CA GLY A 277 -4.22 -1.79 9.38
C GLY A 277 -4.96 -3.04 8.92
N GLU A 278 -4.90 -3.41 7.63
CA GLU A 278 -5.51 -4.62 7.07
C GLU A 278 -4.52 -5.79 6.94
N GLU A 279 -3.24 -5.60 7.29
CA GLU A 279 -2.15 -6.56 7.05
C GLU A 279 -2.43 -7.93 7.66
N ALA A 280 -2.93 -7.96 8.90
CA ALA A 280 -3.25 -9.20 9.60
C ALA A 280 -4.43 -9.94 8.95
N ASP A 281 -5.42 -9.21 8.42
CA ASP A 281 -6.58 -9.77 7.74
C ASP A 281 -6.19 -10.33 6.36
N ILE A 282 -5.32 -9.62 5.63
CA ILE A 282 -4.76 -10.10 4.35
C ILE A 282 -3.96 -11.39 4.59
N GLY A 283 -3.10 -11.40 5.61
CA GLY A 283 -2.36 -12.59 6.00
C GLY A 283 -3.27 -13.78 6.37
N ALA A 284 -4.41 -13.52 7.03
CA ALA A 284 -5.38 -14.54 7.35
C ALA A 284 -6.08 -15.12 6.09
N LEU A 285 -6.38 -14.28 5.08
CA LEU A 285 -6.92 -14.74 3.80
C LEU A 285 -5.94 -15.67 3.08
N ALA A 286 -4.65 -15.32 3.06
CA ALA A 286 -3.62 -16.16 2.46
C ALA A 286 -3.53 -17.54 3.14
N VAL A 287 -3.49 -17.59 4.48
CA VAL A 287 -3.43 -18.86 5.23
C VAL A 287 -4.69 -19.70 5.06
N ALA A 288 -5.86 -19.07 4.94
CA ALA A 288 -7.11 -19.78 4.72
C ALA A 288 -7.23 -20.40 3.31
N GLY A 289 -6.29 -20.11 2.39
CA GLY A 289 -6.40 -20.50 0.98
C GLY A 289 -7.58 -19.82 0.29
N GLU A 290 -7.96 -18.62 0.75
CA GLU A 290 -9.11 -17.88 0.24
C GLU A 290 -8.64 -16.74 -0.67
N LYS A 291 -9.19 -16.69 -1.89
CA LYS A 291 -9.04 -15.63 -2.92
C LYS A 291 -7.63 -15.42 -3.48
N ILE A 292 -6.62 -15.29 -2.62
CA ILE A 292 -5.26 -14.87 -2.98
C ILE A 292 -4.23 -15.98 -2.81
N GLU A 293 -4.61 -17.18 -2.37
CA GLU A 293 -3.68 -18.29 -2.22
C GLU A 293 -4.34 -19.60 -2.64
N THR A 294 -3.60 -20.41 -3.39
CA THR A 294 -4.06 -21.73 -3.87
C THR A 294 -3.34 -22.88 -3.18
N PHE A 295 -2.22 -22.61 -2.52
CA PHE A 295 -1.48 -23.60 -1.75
C PHE A 295 -2.03 -23.72 -0.33
N ASP A 296 -2.10 -24.96 0.17
CA ASP A 296 -2.35 -25.20 1.60
C ASP A 296 -1.07 -24.83 2.37
N LEU A 297 -1.15 -23.79 3.19
CA LEU A 297 -0.03 -23.30 3.99
C LEU A 297 0.03 -23.93 5.39
N GLY A 298 -0.85 -24.90 5.69
CA GLY A 298 -0.93 -25.53 7.01
C GLY A 298 -1.21 -24.51 8.11
N ASP A 299 -0.47 -24.62 9.22
CA ASP A 299 -0.61 -23.74 10.38
C ASP A 299 0.32 -22.50 10.32
N LYS A 300 0.87 -22.17 9.14
CA LYS A 300 1.79 -21.03 9.00
C LYS A 300 1.11 -19.74 9.44
N ARG A 301 1.79 -18.93 10.27
CA ARG A 301 1.25 -17.65 10.71
C ARG A 301 1.04 -16.70 9.53
N GLY A 302 -0.09 -16.01 9.48
CA GLY A 302 -0.42 -15.08 8.39
C GLY A 302 0.31 -13.74 8.47
N HIS A 303 0.74 -13.33 9.67
CA HIS A 303 1.42 -12.06 9.88
C HIS A 303 2.45 -12.13 11.01
N VAL A 304 3.39 -11.17 11.02
CA VAL A 304 4.45 -11.00 12.00
C VAL A 304 4.54 -9.52 12.38
N PRO A 305 4.16 -9.13 13.61
CA PRO A 305 4.44 -7.80 14.13
C PRO A 305 5.96 -7.61 14.24
N MET A 306 6.46 -6.49 13.73
CA MET A 306 7.88 -6.17 13.73
C MET A 306 8.08 -4.71 14.13
N SER A 307 8.98 -4.47 15.09
CA SER A 307 9.42 -3.11 15.41
C SER A 307 10.69 -2.79 14.65
N VAL A 308 10.73 -1.64 13.97
CA VAL A 308 11.87 -1.19 13.17
C VAL A 308 12.34 0.16 13.68
N LYS A 309 13.65 0.30 13.86
CA LYS A 309 14.30 1.59 14.13
C LYS A 309 15.33 1.86 13.06
N ALA A 310 15.41 3.11 12.60
CA ALA A 310 16.39 3.55 11.61
C ALA A 310 17.17 4.76 12.15
N ALA A 311 18.49 4.69 12.00
CA ALA A 311 19.40 5.76 12.35
C ALA A 311 20.46 5.93 11.25
N PHE A 312 21.11 7.08 11.20
CA PHE A 312 22.16 7.32 10.20
C PHE A 312 23.23 8.29 10.69
N ASP A 313 24.38 8.27 10.03
CA ASP A 313 25.38 9.33 10.11
C ASP A 313 25.90 9.68 8.70
N ASP A 314 27.07 10.32 8.60
CA ASP A 314 27.61 10.77 7.32
C ASP A 314 28.15 9.61 6.45
N GLU A 315 28.27 8.39 6.99
CA GLU A 315 28.84 7.22 6.32
C GLU A 315 27.85 6.05 6.20
N TYR A 316 26.98 5.85 7.19
CA TYR A 316 26.16 4.63 7.29
C TYR A 316 24.68 4.88 7.57
N LEU A 317 23.85 3.98 7.02
CA LEU A 317 22.51 3.67 7.50
C LEU A 317 22.61 2.53 8.52
N TYR A 318 21.92 2.69 9.65
CA TYR A 318 21.78 1.70 10.69
C TYR A 318 20.31 1.33 10.86
N MET A 319 20.02 0.04 11.01
CA MET A 319 18.67 -0.40 11.34
C MET A 319 18.65 -1.49 12.42
N GLN A 320 17.60 -1.48 13.23
CA GLN A 320 17.27 -2.55 14.17
C GLN A 320 15.89 -3.10 13.82
N PHE A 321 15.75 -4.41 13.84
CA PHE A 321 14.50 -5.13 13.62
C PHE A 321 14.23 -6.03 14.81
N GLN A 322 13.01 -6.01 15.36
CA GLN A 322 12.61 -6.89 16.45
C GLN A 322 11.29 -7.58 16.14
N TRP A 323 11.24 -8.91 16.31
CA TRP A 323 10.03 -9.71 16.11
C TRP A 323 10.01 -10.95 17.00
N GLN A 324 8.82 -11.49 17.26
CA GLN A 324 8.66 -12.72 18.01
C GLN A 324 9.00 -13.93 17.13
N GLU A 325 9.80 -14.86 17.65
CA GLU A 325 10.04 -16.17 17.07
C GLU A 325 8.71 -16.91 16.86
N GLY A 326 8.54 -17.51 15.68
CA GLY A 326 7.39 -18.33 15.34
C GLY A 326 7.60 -19.79 15.71
N GLU A 327 6.50 -20.53 15.92
CA GLU A 327 6.57 -22.00 15.98
C GLU A 327 6.65 -22.57 14.56
N HIS A 328 7.39 -23.69 14.40
CA HIS A 328 7.48 -24.35 13.10
C HIS A 328 6.13 -24.91 12.65
N ALA A 329 5.69 -24.49 11.46
CA ALA A 329 4.47 -24.91 10.80
C ALA A 329 4.81 -25.60 9.46
N PRO A 330 4.84 -26.94 9.42
CA PRO A 330 5.22 -27.68 8.21
C PRO A 330 4.33 -27.34 7.01
N LEU A 331 4.92 -27.01 5.86
CA LEU A 331 4.19 -26.82 4.61
C LEU A 331 3.78 -28.17 4.01
N PRO A 332 2.47 -28.47 3.88
CA PRO A 332 1.98 -29.79 3.43
C PRO A 332 2.46 -30.26 2.05
N PHE A 333 2.81 -29.32 1.17
CA PHE A 333 3.26 -29.60 -0.20
C PHE A 333 4.79 -29.75 -0.33
N VAL A 334 5.54 -29.65 0.78
CA VAL A 334 7.00 -29.74 0.82
C VAL A 334 7.41 -30.99 1.57
N ASP A 335 8.25 -31.84 0.96
CA ASP A 335 8.77 -33.02 1.66
C ASP A 335 9.64 -32.58 2.85
N GLY A 336 9.35 -33.12 4.04
CA GLY A 336 9.95 -32.67 5.29
C GLY A 336 9.40 -31.34 5.85
N GLY A 337 8.47 -30.67 5.15
CA GLY A 337 7.77 -29.49 5.65
C GLY A 337 8.54 -28.17 5.66
N MET A 338 9.82 -28.17 5.26
CA MET A 338 10.73 -27.01 5.28
C MET A 338 11.24 -26.73 3.86
N MET A 339 11.01 -25.53 3.32
CA MET A 339 11.51 -25.17 1.98
C MET A 339 12.99 -24.82 1.98
N ASP A 340 13.45 -24.18 3.05
CA ASP A 340 14.87 -23.87 3.30
C ASP A 340 15.29 -24.42 4.67
N PRO A 341 15.59 -25.74 4.76
CA PRO A 341 15.92 -26.38 6.04
C PRO A 341 17.17 -25.80 6.73
N ASN A 342 18.04 -25.12 5.99
CA ASN A 342 19.28 -24.56 6.53
C ASN A 342 19.06 -23.22 7.22
N ASN A 343 17.97 -22.51 6.89
CA ASN A 343 17.72 -21.16 7.38
C ASN A 343 16.41 -21.11 8.17
N PRO A 344 16.44 -21.11 9.51
CA PRO A 344 15.26 -20.86 10.33
C PRO A 344 14.49 -19.61 9.90
N PHE A 345 15.22 -18.55 9.56
CA PHE A 345 14.70 -17.40 8.85
C PHE A 345 15.69 -16.77 7.86
N LYS A 346 15.18 -15.94 6.95
CA LYS A 346 15.99 -14.91 6.27
C LYS A 346 15.30 -13.56 6.41
N LEU A 347 16.08 -12.53 6.69
CA LEU A 347 15.59 -11.15 6.76
C LEU A 347 16.17 -10.38 5.58
N THR A 348 15.31 -9.78 4.77
CA THR A 348 15.69 -8.97 3.62
C THR A 348 15.16 -7.56 3.78
N VAL A 349 16.01 -6.56 3.54
CA VAL A 349 15.63 -5.16 3.41
C VAL A 349 15.75 -4.79 1.94
N GLY A 350 14.67 -4.28 1.37
CA GLY A 350 14.62 -3.78 0.00
C GLY A 350 14.60 -2.26 -0.03
N LEU A 351 15.35 -1.67 -0.96
CA LEU A 351 15.43 -0.23 -1.18
C LEU A 351 15.24 0.08 -2.67
N SER A 352 14.48 1.12 -2.95
CA SER A 352 14.30 1.65 -4.31
C SER A 352 13.94 3.13 -4.29
N ASP A 353 13.92 3.74 -5.46
CA ASP A 353 13.53 5.14 -5.66
C ASP A 353 12.60 5.27 -6.88
N GLU A 354 12.30 6.51 -7.25
CA GLU A 354 11.38 6.87 -8.33
C GLU A 354 11.76 6.33 -9.72
N ARG A 355 13.00 5.82 -9.90
CA ARG A 355 13.42 5.25 -11.19
C ARG A 355 12.77 3.91 -11.49
N VAL A 356 12.26 3.22 -10.47
CA VAL A 356 11.54 1.95 -10.65
C VAL A 356 10.03 2.20 -10.61
N GLU A 357 9.36 1.85 -11.70
CA GLU A 357 7.91 1.91 -11.84
C GLU A 357 7.23 1.14 -10.71
N LEU A 358 6.23 1.76 -10.09
CA LEU A 358 5.48 1.19 -8.97
C LEU A 358 6.29 0.97 -7.67
N ALA A 359 7.58 1.34 -7.60
CA ALA A 359 8.36 1.23 -6.37
C ALA A 359 7.82 2.12 -5.25
N GLU A 360 7.38 3.34 -5.54
CA GLU A 360 6.76 4.20 -4.52
C GLU A 360 5.34 3.73 -4.15
N GLN A 361 4.62 3.13 -5.10
CA GLN A 361 3.24 2.68 -4.92
C GLN A 361 3.13 1.31 -4.26
N GLY A 362 4.09 0.41 -4.46
CA GLY A 362 4.04 -0.98 -4.00
C GLY A 362 5.39 -1.56 -3.55
N GLY A 363 6.49 -0.84 -3.71
CA GLY A 363 7.81 -1.28 -3.28
C GLY A 363 8.23 -2.58 -3.95
N CYS A 364 8.57 -3.60 -3.15
CA CYS A 364 8.96 -4.92 -3.65
C CYS A 364 7.89 -5.62 -4.51
N TRP A 365 6.61 -5.20 -4.42
CA TRP A 365 5.56 -5.70 -5.31
C TRP A 365 5.78 -5.37 -6.79
N ALA A 366 6.54 -4.32 -7.11
CA ALA A 366 6.91 -3.99 -8.48
C ALA A 366 7.58 -5.16 -9.22
N SER A 367 8.17 -6.10 -8.48
CA SER A 367 8.80 -7.32 -9.02
C SER A 367 7.96 -8.60 -8.87
N CYS A 368 6.77 -8.53 -8.28
CA CYS A 368 5.98 -9.71 -7.92
C CYS A 368 4.93 -10.03 -8.99
N HIS A 369 5.33 -10.79 -10.00
CA HIS A 369 4.49 -11.08 -11.17
C HIS A 369 3.81 -12.45 -11.12
N HIS A 370 2.70 -12.59 -11.84
CA HIS A 370 1.89 -13.82 -11.91
C HIS A 370 2.62 -15.02 -12.54
N ASP A 371 3.72 -14.76 -13.25
CA ASP A 371 4.58 -15.74 -13.91
C ASP A 371 5.83 -16.12 -13.08
N SER A 372 6.00 -15.55 -11.89
CA SER A 372 7.10 -15.90 -10.99
C SER A 372 6.93 -17.31 -10.41
N ALA A 373 8.02 -17.92 -9.93
CA ALA A 373 7.97 -19.24 -9.32
C ALA A 373 6.86 -19.37 -8.26
N TYR A 374 6.09 -20.47 -8.33
CA TYR A 374 4.93 -20.77 -7.48
C TYR A 374 3.72 -19.82 -7.64
N MET A 375 3.69 -18.97 -8.67
CA MET A 375 2.53 -18.14 -9.02
C MET A 375 1.64 -18.85 -10.06
N PRO A 376 0.37 -18.44 -10.24
CA PRO A 376 -0.61 -19.20 -11.02
C PRO A 376 -0.24 -19.44 -12.50
N ASP A 377 0.44 -18.49 -13.13
CA ASP A 377 0.85 -18.57 -14.54
C ASP A 377 2.36 -18.85 -14.70
N ALA A 378 3.00 -19.37 -13.64
CA ALA A 378 4.40 -19.76 -13.70
C ALA A 378 4.62 -20.81 -14.81
N PRO A 379 5.58 -20.60 -15.72
CA PRO A 379 5.91 -21.58 -16.75
C PRO A 379 6.44 -22.88 -16.13
N ASP A 380 6.09 -24.01 -16.74
CA ASP A 380 6.59 -25.30 -16.29
C ASP A 380 8.10 -25.47 -16.58
N ALA A 381 8.75 -26.36 -15.84
CA ALA A 381 10.19 -26.58 -15.94
C ALA A 381 10.66 -27.01 -17.35
N ALA A 382 9.84 -27.74 -18.11
CA ALA A 382 10.22 -28.15 -19.46
C ALA A 382 10.16 -26.97 -20.44
N THR A 383 9.16 -26.08 -20.26
CA THR A 383 9.04 -24.83 -21.01
C THR A 383 10.23 -23.90 -20.71
N LEU A 384 10.61 -23.76 -19.44
CA LEU A 384 11.77 -22.95 -19.03
C LEU A 384 13.09 -23.45 -19.62
N VAL A 385 13.37 -24.76 -19.51
CA VAL A 385 14.60 -25.37 -20.04
C VAL A 385 14.68 -25.30 -21.57
N ALA A 386 13.53 -25.30 -22.25
CA ALA A 386 13.47 -25.21 -23.71
C ALA A 386 13.58 -23.76 -24.23
N SER A 387 13.55 -22.76 -23.36
CA SER A 387 13.61 -21.35 -23.74
C SER A 387 15.03 -20.92 -24.08
N ASP A 388 15.19 -20.10 -25.12
CA ASP A 388 16.47 -19.45 -25.42
C ASP A 388 16.91 -18.50 -24.29
N LEU A 389 15.98 -18.08 -23.43
CA LEU A 389 16.29 -17.27 -22.23
C LEU A 389 17.05 -18.06 -21.16
N ALA A 390 17.07 -19.39 -21.20
CA ALA A 390 17.85 -20.19 -20.26
C ALA A 390 19.37 -20.02 -20.43
N GLU A 391 19.82 -19.42 -21.53
CA GLU A 391 21.23 -19.02 -21.73
C GLU A 391 21.55 -17.67 -21.07
N ARG A 392 20.52 -16.87 -20.74
CA ARG A 392 20.64 -15.50 -20.22
C ARG A 392 20.23 -15.37 -18.75
N LEU A 393 19.27 -16.17 -18.29
CA LEU A 393 18.68 -16.10 -16.95
C LEU A 393 18.86 -17.42 -16.18
N ASP A 394 18.97 -17.36 -14.85
CA ASP A 394 18.88 -18.54 -13.99
C ASP A 394 17.43 -18.95 -13.73
N LEU A 395 16.89 -19.71 -14.68
CA LEU A 395 15.53 -20.27 -14.60
C LEU A 395 15.44 -21.57 -13.78
N THR A 396 16.55 -22.08 -13.24
CA THR A 396 16.62 -23.43 -12.68
C THR A 396 16.88 -23.46 -11.17
N SER A 397 17.74 -22.59 -10.63
CA SER A 397 18.08 -22.61 -9.21
C SER A 397 16.93 -22.14 -8.32
N GLY A 398 16.03 -21.31 -8.85
CA GLY A 398 14.88 -20.75 -8.14
C GLY A 398 13.56 -21.54 -8.23
N ASN A 399 13.56 -22.71 -8.90
CA ASN A 399 12.34 -23.39 -9.36
C ASN A 399 11.48 -22.53 -10.32
N GLY A 400 12.13 -21.73 -11.17
CA GLY A 400 11.50 -20.90 -12.18
C GLY A 400 11.96 -19.45 -12.14
N VAL A 401 11.16 -18.58 -12.74
CA VAL A 401 11.40 -17.14 -12.81
C VAL A 401 11.45 -16.58 -11.40
N THR A 402 12.58 -16.01 -10.99
CA THR A 402 12.81 -15.62 -9.59
C THR A 402 12.19 -14.26 -9.27
N LYS A 403 12.39 -13.27 -10.13
CA LYS A 403 11.77 -11.94 -10.14
C LYS A 403 12.06 -11.27 -11.48
N TYR A 404 11.28 -10.26 -11.85
CA TYR A 404 11.55 -9.48 -13.07
C TYR A 404 10.86 -8.12 -12.94
N LEU A 405 11.47 -7.00 -13.33
CA LEU A 405 10.88 -5.66 -13.28
C LEU A 405 10.18 -5.30 -14.59
N ALA A 406 9.18 -4.41 -14.54
CA ALA A 406 8.39 -4.03 -15.71
C ALA A 406 9.25 -3.43 -16.82
N GLU A 407 10.21 -2.59 -16.45
CA GLU A 407 11.13 -1.86 -17.32
C GLU A 407 12.05 -2.78 -18.09
N SER A 408 12.37 -3.93 -17.52
CA SER A 408 13.19 -4.92 -18.20
C SER A 408 12.40 -5.73 -19.23
N ARG A 409 11.05 -5.69 -19.20
CA ARG A 409 10.16 -6.43 -20.12
C ARG A 409 9.81 -5.60 -21.36
N THR A 410 9.56 -6.25 -22.48
CA THR A 410 9.02 -5.60 -23.69
C THR A 410 7.50 -5.48 -23.65
N GLU A 411 6.82 -6.35 -22.91
CA GLU A 411 5.35 -6.37 -22.78
C GLU A 411 4.93 -7.08 -21.48
N ILE A 412 3.80 -6.66 -20.90
CA ILE A 412 3.17 -7.31 -19.75
C ILE A 412 1.67 -7.54 -19.98
N GLU A 413 1.24 -8.80 -19.92
CA GLU A 413 -0.18 -9.18 -19.92
C GLU A 413 -0.75 -9.05 -18.50
N ILE A 414 -1.55 -7.99 -18.28
CA ILE A 414 -2.17 -7.71 -16.98
C ILE A 414 -3.48 -8.47 -16.75
N LYS A 415 -4.30 -8.64 -17.80
CA LYS A 415 -5.72 -9.02 -17.64
C LYS A 415 -5.96 -10.52 -17.77
N GLY A 416 -5.09 -11.24 -18.47
CA GLY A 416 -5.25 -12.67 -18.75
C GLY A 416 -6.51 -12.97 -19.59
N ARG A 417 -6.93 -12.02 -20.44
CA ARG A 417 -8.19 -12.17 -21.20
C ARG A 417 -8.13 -13.39 -22.09
N ARG A 418 -9.24 -14.13 -22.16
CA ARG A 418 -9.37 -15.36 -22.96
C ARG A 418 -8.38 -16.47 -22.56
N GLY A 419 -7.92 -16.45 -21.31
CA GLY A 419 -6.97 -17.43 -20.78
C GLY A 419 -5.53 -17.19 -21.21
N ALA A 420 -5.17 -15.94 -21.56
CA ALA A 420 -3.78 -15.57 -21.73
C ALA A 420 -3.05 -15.65 -20.37
N ALA A 421 -1.83 -16.18 -20.38
CA ALA A 421 -0.97 -16.19 -19.19
C ALA A 421 -0.55 -14.75 -18.87
N ARG A 422 -0.69 -14.34 -17.62
CA ARG A 422 -0.32 -13.02 -17.12
C ARG A 422 1.18 -12.90 -16.85
N GLY A 423 1.64 -11.66 -16.76
CA GLY A 423 3.07 -11.36 -16.65
C GLY A 423 3.65 -11.23 -18.05
N GLY A 424 4.60 -12.07 -18.42
CA GLY A 424 5.33 -11.95 -19.69
C GLY A 424 6.78 -12.35 -19.50
N TRP A 425 7.04 -13.48 -18.85
CA TRP A 425 8.39 -13.91 -18.47
C TRP A 425 9.30 -14.13 -19.68
N ASP A 426 8.70 -14.40 -20.84
CA ASP A 426 9.39 -14.61 -22.12
C ASP A 426 9.60 -13.30 -22.90
N LYS A 427 9.19 -12.15 -22.35
CA LYS A 427 9.26 -10.83 -22.98
C LYS A 427 10.48 -10.06 -22.52
N LEU A 428 11.66 -10.68 -22.59
CA LEU A 428 12.91 -10.07 -22.13
C LEU A 428 13.50 -9.11 -23.16
N LYS A 429 13.80 -7.87 -22.72
CA LYS A 429 14.55 -6.90 -23.52
C LYS A 429 15.93 -7.42 -23.91
N GLU A 430 16.55 -6.79 -24.90
CA GLU A 430 17.89 -7.17 -25.33
C GLU A 430 18.93 -6.88 -24.23
N GLU A 431 20.02 -7.64 -24.21
CA GLU A 431 21.04 -7.56 -23.15
C GLU A 431 21.65 -6.16 -23.00
N ALA A 432 21.79 -5.43 -24.11
CA ALA A 432 22.27 -4.05 -24.09
C ALA A 432 21.29 -3.09 -23.38
N GLU A 433 19.98 -3.29 -23.55
CA GLU A 433 18.96 -2.48 -22.88
C GLU A 433 18.91 -2.80 -21.38
N ILE A 434 19.08 -4.07 -21.00
CA ILE A 434 19.19 -4.47 -19.59
C ILE A 434 20.40 -3.84 -18.93
N GLN A 435 21.55 -3.83 -19.61
CA GLN A 435 22.74 -3.16 -19.09
C GLN A 435 22.54 -1.65 -18.96
N GLU A 436 21.86 -0.99 -19.91
CA GLU A 436 21.56 0.44 -19.81
C GLU A 436 20.66 0.76 -18.60
N LEU A 437 19.66 -0.09 -18.32
CA LEU A 437 18.82 0.04 -17.13
C LEU A 437 19.62 -0.14 -15.84
N LEU A 438 20.50 -1.13 -15.79
CA LEU A 438 21.38 -1.38 -14.65
C LEU A 438 22.34 -0.21 -14.41
N ASP A 439 23.02 0.25 -15.46
CA ASP A 439 23.95 1.39 -15.42
C ASP A 439 23.22 2.68 -14.97
N GLY A 440 21.96 2.86 -15.38
CA GLY A 440 21.10 3.99 -14.97
C GLY A 440 20.49 3.86 -13.57
N GLY A 441 20.73 2.74 -12.89
CA GLY A 441 20.24 2.46 -11.54
C GLY A 441 18.75 2.16 -11.44
N VAL A 442 18.15 1.62 -12.51
CA VAL A 442 16.77 1.15 -12.57
C VAL A 442 16.72 -0.28 -12.03
N TYR A 443 16.74 -0.43 -10.71
CA TYR A 443 16.65 -1.72 -10.05
C TYR A 443 16.14 -1.58 -8.60
N LEU A 444 15.61 -2.67 -8.05
CA LEU A 444 15.33 -2.78 -6.62
C LEU A 444 16.55 -3.37 -5.92
N ASP A 445 17.18 -2.63 -5.01
CA ASP A 445 18.29 -3.10 -4.16
C ASP A 445 17.73 -4.00 -3.04
N LEU A 446 18.42 -5.10 -2.76
CA LEU A 446 18.13 -6.05 -1.69
C LEU A 446 19.38 -6.33 -0.86
N ALA A 447 19.27 -6.20 0.46
CA ALA A 447 20.24 -6.72 1.42
C ALA A 447 19.61 -7.83 2.25
N ARG A 448 20.23 -9.01 2.31
CA ARG A 448 19.68 -10.20 2.97
C ARG A 448 20.64 -10.82 3.98
N TYR A 449 20.09 -11.19 5.13
CA TYR A 449 20.72 -12.02 6.14
C TYR A 449 20.18 -13.44 6.12
N ASN A 450 21.09 -14.42 6.08
CA ASN A 450 20.78 -15.85 6.18
C ASN A 450 21.08 -16.34 7.59
N SER A 451 20.04 -16.76 8.34
CA SER A 451 20.24 -17.19 9.73
C SER A 451 21.00 -18.50 9.91
N GLY A 452 21.09 -19.34 8.86
CA GLY A 452 21.71 -20.66 8.95
C GLY A 452 23.22 -20.62 9.18
N ASP A 453 23.92 -19.74 8.46
CA ASP A 453 25.36 -19.58 8.52
C ASP A 453 25.79 -18.14 8.83
N SER A 454 24.83 -17.25 9.10
CA SER A 454 25.02 -15.82 9.34
C SER A 454 25.64 -15.08 8.14
N SER A 455 25.55 -15.64 6.93
CA SER A 455 26.00 -14.95 5.71
C SER A 455 25.11 -13.75 5.39
N VAL A 456 25.75 -12.76 4.76
CA VAL A 456 25.11 -11.53 4.30
C VAL A 456 25.40 -11.38 2.81
N GLU A 457 24.34 -11.15 2.06
CA GLU A 457 24.41 -10.91 0.62
C GLU A 457 23.67 -9.64 0.27
N SER A 458 24.13 -8.97 -0.78
CA SER A 458 23.45 -7.84 -1.38
C SER A 458 23.34 -8.04 -2.88
N GLY A 459 22.44 -7.31 -3.50
CA GLY A 459 22.20 -7.39 -4.92
C GLY A 459 20.89 -6.74 -5.28
N TYR A 460 20.34 -7.12 -6.42
CA TYR A 460 19.25 -6.38 -7.02
C TYR A 460 18.25 -7.26 -7.74
N VAL A 461 17.09 -6.67 -8.02
CA VAL A 461 16.11 -7.22 -8.96
C VAL A 461 16.01 -6.28 -10.13
N LEU A 462 16.28 -6.81 -11.33
CA LEU A 462 16.03 -6.16 -12.61
C LEU A 462 15.48 -7.20 -13.58
N ASP A 463 16.37 -7.93 -14.25
CA ASP A 463 16.07 -8.97 -15.22
C ASP A 463 15.82 -10.33 -14.58
N GLU A 464 16.55 -10.59 -13.51
CA GLU A 464 16.24 -11.58 -12.50
C GLU A 464 16.64 -11.07 -11.12
N ARG A 465 16.59 -11.95 -10.12
CA ARG A 465 17.14 -11.63 -8.81
C ARG A 465 18.62 -12.03 -8.76
N HIS A 466 19.48 -11.03 -8.61
CA HIS A 466 20.92 -11.19 -8.44
C HIS A 466 21.30 -11.01 -6.97
N PHE A 467 22.19 -11.87 -6.48
CA PHE A 467 22.80 -11.74 -5.17
C PHE A 467 24.29 -12.05 -5.25
N SER A 468 25.06 -11.36 -4.43
CA SER A 468 26.49 -11.56 -4.24
C SER A 468 26.88 -11.28 -2.79
N ASP A 469 28.03 -11.80 -2.36
CA ASP A 469 28.57 -11.52 -1.03
C ASP A 469 28.84 -10.00 -0.90
N SER A 470 28.32 -9.37 0.16
CA SER A 470 28.52 -7.93 0.37
C SER A 470 29.67 -7.65 1.33
N GLN A 471 30.51 -6.68 0.96
CA GLN A 471 31.54 -6.13 1.86
C GLN A 471 31.13 -4.80 2.49
N ALA A 472 30.08 -4.14 1.97
CA ALA A 472 29.61 -2.84 2.42
C ALA A 472 28.38 -2.94 3.35
N ILE A 473 27.86 -4.15 3.57
CA ILE A 473 26.65 -4.41 4.34
C ILE A 473 26.87 -5.47 5.44
N VAL A 474 26.82 -4.98 6.67
CA VAL A 474 26.81 -5.59 8.01
C VAL A 474 25.48 -6.13 8.55
N PHE A 475 25.15 -7.43 8.55
CA PHE A 475 24.03 -7.95 9.36
C PHE A 475 24.48 -8.80 10.55
N SER A 476 23.68 -8.78 11.62
CA SER A 476 23.78 -9.72 12.74
C SER A 476 22.39 -9.92 13.33
N ALA A 477 22.16 -11.05 13.99
CA ALA A 477 20.93 -11.31 14.71
C ALA A 477 21.22 -12.09 15.98
N GLU A 478 20.47 -11.79 17.03
CA GLU A 478 20.49 -12.49 18.31
C GLU A 478 19.07 -12.77 18.80
N GLU A 479 18.91 -13.81 19.59
CA GLU A 479 17.64 -14.21 20.20
C GLU A 479 17.73 -14.08 21.71
N GLN A 480 16.70 -13.49 22.30
CA GLN A 480 16.52 -13.44 23.74
C GLN A 480 15.04 -13.59 24.11
N ASP A 481 14.74 -14.61 24.94
CA ASP A 481 13.41 -14.88 25.49
C ASP A 481 12.29 -15.00 24.43
N GLY A 482 12.61 -15.62 23.29
CA GLY A 482 11.74 -15.84 22.13
C GLY A 482 11.61 -14.62 21.21
N VAL A 483 12.42 -13.58 21.41
CA VAL A 483 12.44 -12.37 20.58
C VAL A 483 13.74 -12.31 19.81
N TRP A 484 13.64 -12.26 18.48
CA TRP A 484 14.77 -11.99 17.60
C TRP A 484 15.01 -10.49 17.54
N THR A 485 16.28 -10.09 17.66
CA THR A 485 16.75 -8.74 17.34
C THR A 485 17.82 -8.83 16.27
N ALA A 486 17.58 -8.20 15.12
CA ALA A 486 18.56 -8.09 14.04
C ALA A 486 19.06 -6.65 13.90
N TYR A 487 20.34 -6.51 13.55
CA TYR A 487 21.00 -5.23 13.35
C TYR A 487 21.62 -5.19 11.96
N LEU A 488 21.42 -4.07 11.27
CA LEU A 488 21.98 -3.78 9.95
C LEU A 488 22.87 -2.53 10.04
N THR A 489 24.09 -2.63 9.52
CA THR A 489 24.97 -1.50 9.20
C THR A 489 25.26 -1.52 7.71
N ARG A 490 24.86 -0.48 6.97
CA ARG A 490 25.02 -0.39 5.52
C ARG A 490 25.71 0.92 5.17
N ALA A 491 26.78 0.88 4.40
CA ALA A 491 27.36 2.11 3.85
C ALA A 491 26.34 2.86 3.00
N LEU A 492 26.27 4.20 3.12
CA LEU A 492 25.35 5.00 2.30
C LEU A 492 25.70 4.87 0.82
N LYS A 493 26.99 4.96 0.50
CA LYS A 493 27.55 4.67 -0.83
C LYS A 493 28.42 3.42 -0.72
N THR A 494 28.05 2.34 -1.40
CA THR A 494 28.73 1.04 -1.31
C THR A 494 29.80 0.88 -2.39
N GLY A 495 29.71 1.64 -3.49
CA GLY A 495 30.52 1.47 -4.70
C GLY A 495 30.33 0.12 -5.39
N THR A 496 29.24 -0.59 -5.09
CA THR A 496 28.92 -1.91 -5.63
C THR A 496 27.72 -1.80 -6.57
N GLU A 497 27.85 -2.39 -7.76
CA GLU A 497 26.75 -2.43 -8.75
C GLU A 497 25.55 -3.20 -8.18
N GLY A 498 24.35 -2.61 -8.32
CA GLY A 498 23.12 -3.18 -7.77
C GLY A 498 22.81 -2.81 -6.32
N ASP A 499 23.76 -2.21 -5.60
CA ASP A 499 23.51 -1.63 -4.28
C ASP A 499 23.19 -0.13 -4.44
N LYS A 500 22.00 0.29 -4.00
CA LYS A 500 21.50 1.66 -4.24
C LYS A 500 22.32 2.72 -3.49
N PRO A 501 22.98 3.67 -4.15
CA PRO A 501 23.72 4.71 -3.45
C PRO A 501 22.77 5.71 -2.76
N LEU A 502 22.72 5.73 -1.43
CA LEU A 502 21.79 6.55 -0.65
C LEU A 502 22.29 7.99 -0.49
N ASP A 503 21.44 8.94 -0.86
CA ASP A 503 21.59 10.38 -0.65
C ASP A 503 20.64 10.86 0.45
N LEU A 504 21.17 11.63 1.40
CA LEU A 504 20.44 12.08 2.58
C LEU A 504 19.30 13.07 2.27
N SER A 505 19.28 13.67 1.07
CA SER A 505 18.23 14.59 0.63
C SER A 505 17.10 13.90 -0.14
N SER A 506 17.24 12.60 -0.43
CA SER A 506 16.28 11.84 -1.23
C SER A 506 15.31 11.02 -0.37
N LEU A 507 14.16 10.69 -0.96
CA LEU A 507 13.21 9.72 -0.42
C LEU A 507 13.45 8.36 -1.05
N TYR A 508 13.42 7.30 -0.25
CA TYR A 508 13.52 5.92 -0.72
C TYR A 508 12.29 5.13 -0.32
N SER A 509 11.86 4.22 -1.19
CA SER A 509 10.90 3.19 -0.84
C SER A 509 11.63 2.05 -0.12
N LEU A 510 11.20 1.75 1.10
CA LEU A 510 11.73 0.69 1.95
C LEU A 510 10.71 -0.43 2.10
N ASN A 511 11.17 -1.66 1.94
CA ASN A 511 10.41 -2.86 2.23
C ASN A 511 11.21 -3.80 3.13
N VAL A 512 10.49 -4.56 3.95
CA VAL A 512 11.06 -5.64 4.75
C VAL A 512 10.38 -6.94 4.35
N ALA A 513 11.18 -7.96 4.07
CA ALA A 513 10.70 -9.31 3.84
C ALA A 513 11.33 -10.28 4.85
N LEU A 514 10.51 -11.11 5.47
CA LEU A 514 10.92 -12.13 6.41
C LEU A 514 10.50 -13.50 5.87
N HIS A 515 11.48 -14.28 5.41
CA HIS A 515 11.32 -15.71 5.16
C HIS A 515 11.33 -16.42 6.50
N ASP A 516 10.24 -16.32 7.25
CA ASP A 516 10.09 -16.95 8.55
C ASP A 516 9.78 -18.44 8.42
N ASP A 517 10.22 -19.23 9.40
CA ASP A 517 9.91 -20.65 9.52
C ASP A 517 10.34 -21.46 8.28
N HIS A 518 11.64 -21.40 7.98
CA HIS A 518 12.25 -22.15 6.86
C HIS A 518 11.57 -21.89 5.51
N ALA A 519 10.95 -20.73 5.35
CA ALA A 519 10.29 -20.36 4.11
C ALA A 519 11.31 -20.13 3.00
N GLY A 520 10.90 -20.46 1.78
CA GLY A 520 11.64 -20.17 0.55
C GLY A 520 10.73 -19.50 -0.47
N SER A 521 11.33 -19.01 -1.56
CA SER A 521 10.57 -18.42 -2.67
C SER A 521 9.60 -17.32 -2.21
N ARG A 522 8.35 -17.32 -2.68
CA ARG A 522 7.31 -16.33 -2.36
C ARG A 522 6.60 -16.52 -1.01
N PHE A 523 6.87 -17.61 -0.28
CA PHE A 523 6.13 -17.96 0.95
C PHE A 523 6.62 -17.21 2.19
N HIS A 524 7.01 -15.94 2.01
CA HIS A 524 7.57 -15.07 3.03
C HIS A 524 6.59 -13.96 3.40
N HIS A 525 6.74 -13.43 4.60
CA HIS A 525 6.01 -12.24 5.03
C HIS A 525 6.69 -11.00 4.47
N VAL A 526 5.90 -9.99 4.12
CA VAL A 526 6.38 -8.73 3.57
C VAL A 526 5.68 -7.56 4.26
N SER A 527 6.35 -6.41 4.31
CA SER A 527 5.70 -5.14 4.61
C SER A 527 5.07 -4.54 3.36
N PHE A 528 4.11 -3.63 3.53
CA PHE A 528 3.89 -2.61 2.50
C PHE A 528 5.16 -1.76 2.30
N GLN A 529 5.14 -0.85 1.34
CA GLN A 529 6.21 0.10 1.13
C GLN A 529 6.13 1.26 2.13
N TYR A 530 7.27 1.59 2.73
CA TYR A 530 7.47 2.67 3.70
C TYR A 530 8.44 3.68 3.09
N GLY A 531 8.10 4.96 3.11
CA GLY A 531 9.03 6.02 2.75
C GLY A 531 10.10 6.20 3.82
N LEU A 532 11.36 6.06 3.43
CA LEU A 532 12.54 6.29 4.24
C LEU A 532 13.18 7.63 3.87
N ALA A 533 13.22 8.54 4.85
CA ALA A 533 13.94 9.81 4.77
C ALA A 533 15.04 9.89 5.84
N PHE A 534 15.95 10.86 5.71
CA PHE A 534 17.12 10.99 6.59
C PHE A 534 17.11 12.31 7.36
N GLY A 535 16.56 12.30 8.58
CA GLY A 535 16.59 13.44 9.49
C GLY A 535 15.92 14.70 8.95
N ALA A 536 14.90 14.56 8.10
CA ALA A 536 14.18 15.69 7.53
C ALA A 536 13.41 16.45 8.64
N GLU A 537 13.59 17.77 8.72
CA GLU A 537 12.95 18.61 9.75
C GLU A 537 11.43 18.76 9.53
N THR A 538 11.02 18.93 8.27
CA THR A 538 9.61 18.98 7.82
C THR A 538 9.41 18.01 6.64
N PRO A 539 9.35 16.68 6.91
CA PRO A 539 9.22 15.66 5.86
C PRO A 539 8.03 15.89 4.93
N GLU A 540 6.89 16.34 5.48
CA GLU A 540 5.66 16.61 4.74
C GLU A 540 5.79 17.78 3.75
N GLU A 541 6.62 18.78 4.06
CA GLU A 541 6.89 19.90 3.14
C GLU A 541 7.95 19.51 2.10
N THR A 542 8.88 18.62 2.47
CA THR A 542 10.02 18.23 1.63
C THR A 542 9.62 17.19 0.59
N PHE A 543 8.84 16.19 0.99
CA PHE A 543 8.53 15.01 0.18
C PHE A 543 7.03 14.83 -0.10
N GLY A 544 6.18 15.65 0.52
CA GLY A 544 4.72 15.55 0.43
C GLY A 544 4.09 14.93 1.67
N GLU A 545 2.83 15.26 1.90
CA GLU A 545 2.05 14.73 3.03
C GLU A 545 1.95 13.20 2.95
N ASP A 546 2.11 12.55 4.10
CA ASP A 546 1.98 11.10 4.24
C ASP A 546 2.86 10.31 3.26
N MET A 547 4.07 10.81 2.94
CA MET A 547 5.07 10.11 2.11
C MET A 547 6.21 9.49 2.92
N VAL A 548 6.39 9.90 4.18
CA VAL A 548 7.49 9.47 5.05
C VAL A 548 6.94 8.77 6.28
N GLU A 549 7.13 7.46 6.34
CA GLU A 549 6.78 6.64 7.50
C GLU A 549 7.98 6.40 8.43
N ILE A 550 9.19 6.45 7.88
CA ILE A 550 10.44 6.25 8.63
C ILE A 550 11.35 7.43 8.34
N ASN A 551 11.48 8.32 9.31
CA ASN A 551 12.48 9.40 9.27
C ASN A 551 13.67 8.98 10.15
N ALA A 552 14.73 8.48 9.53
CA ALA A 552 15.89 7.95 10.23
C ALA A 552 16.51 9.02 11.14
N THR A 553 16.89 8.62 12.35
CA THR A 553 17.45 9.54 13.34
C THR A 553 18.95 9.72 13.15
N ARG A 554 19.42 10.97 13.04
CA ARG A 554 20.86 11.22 12.97
C ARG A 554 21.51 10.90 14.31
N VAL A 555 22.58 10.10 14.28
CA VAL A 555 23.38 9.74 15.46
C VAL A 555 24.80 10.25 15.33
N THR A 556 25.45 10.50 16.47
CA THR A 556 26.88 10.80 16.54
C THR A 556 27.60 9.63 17.19
N ARG A 557 28.53 9.01 16.47
CA ARG A 557 29.40 7.95 16.97
C ARG A 557 30.47 8.47 17.94
#